data_AF-A0A8T7LIP5-F1
#
_entry.id   AF-A0A8T7LIP5-F1
#
_cell.length_a   1.000
_cell.length_b   1.000
_cell.length_c   1.000
_cell.angle_alpha   90.00
_cell.angle_beta   90.00
_cell.angle_gamma   90.00
#
_symmetry.space_group_name_H-M   'P 1'
#
loop_
_entity.id
_entity.type
_entity.pdbx_description
1 polymer ?
#
loop_
_entity_poly.entity_id
_entity_poly.type
_entity_poly.pdbx_seq_one_letter_code
_entity_poly.pdbx_strand_id
1 'polypeptide(L)'
;MAIKNKLKILISEKEYREGRKLSYRTVAEEAGISLSVLTDYTSQRVRRFDTITLEKLCQYFECQPGDLLEYSPDDDLPKTKKPAK
;
A
#
# COMPACT_ATOMS: atom_id res chain seq x y z
N MET A 1 -0.26 6.39 14.05
CA MET A 1 0.26 7.17 12.90
C MET A 1 -0.93 7.45 11.98
N ALA A 2 -1.26 8.71 11.72
CA ALA A 2 -2.55 9.07 11.09
C ALA A 2 -2.57 8.90 9.56
N ILE A 3 -1.42 8.71 8.91
CA ILE A 3 -1.34 8.41 7.47
C ILE A 3 -1.03 6.93 7.31
N LYS A 4 -1.81 6.26 6.47
CA LYS A 4 -1.69 4.85 6.10
C LYS A 4 -1.58 4.72 4.59
N ASN A 5 -1.03 3.60 4.14
CA ASN A 5 -1.14 3.22 2.73
C ASN A 5 -2.04 2.00 2.54
N LYS A 6 -2.59 1.88 1.33
CA LYS A 6 -3.48 0.82 0.85
C LYS A 6 -2.75 -0.19 -0.04
N LEU A 7 -1.42 -0.24 0.01
CA LEU A 7 -0.62 -1.01 -0.95
C LEU A 7 -1.00 -2.50 -0.98
N LYS A 8 -1.36 -3.10 0.15
CA LYS A 8 -1.85 -4.48 0.19
C LYS A 8 -3.13 -4.70 -0.62
N ILE A 9 -4.04 -3.74 -0.58
CA ILE A 9 -5.30 -3.79 -1.35
C ILE A 9 -4.97 -3.70 -2.84
N LEU A 10 -4.14 -2.72 -3.23
CA LEU A 10 -3.71 -2.53 -4.62
C LEU A 10 -2.98 -3.76 -5.19
N ILE A 11 -2.15 -4.45 -4.40
CA ILE A 11 -1.53 -5.71 -4.81
C ILE A 11 -2.61 -6.76 -5.09
N SER A 12 -3.58 -6.95 -4.20
CA SER A 12 -4.65 -7.91 -4.39
C SER A 12 -5.55 -7.59 -5.59
N GLU A 13 -5.87 -6.31 -5.82
CA GLU A 13 -6.63 -5.88 -6.99
C GLU A 13 -5.88 -6.16 -8.29
N LYS A 14 -4.56 -5.93 -8.30
CA LYS A 14 -3.71 -6.23 -9.44
C LYS A 14 -3.58 -7.73 -9.70
N GLU A 15 -3.40 -8.55 -8.66
CA GLU A 15 -3.42 -10.02 -8.77
C GLU A 15 -4.72 -10.52 -9.41
N TYR A 16 -5.86 -9.94 -9.02
CA TYR A 16 -7.17 -10.28 -9.59
C TYR A 16 -7.27 -9.87 -11.06
N ARG A 17 -6.83 -8.65 -11.42
CA ARG A 17 -6.84 -8.14 -12.80
C ARG A 17 -5.95 -8.96 -13.73
N GLU A 18 -4.77 -9.37 -13.27
CA GLU A 18 -3.80 -10.13 -14.07
C GLU A 18 -4.02 -11.65 -14.04
N GLY A 19 -4.88 -12.15 -13.14
CA GLY A 19 -5.12 -13.59 -13.00
C GLY A 19 -3.90 -14.40 -12.53
N ARG A 20 -2.93 -13.74 -11.87
CA ARG A 20 -1.71 -14.38 -11.33
C ARG A 20 -1.41 -13.90 -9.92
N LYS A 21 -0.67 -14.73 -9.17
CA LYS A 21 -0.15 -14.34 -7.87
C LYS A 21 1.11 -13.49 -8.00
N LEU A 22 1.19 -12.42 -7.21
CA LEU A 22 2.30 -11.49 -7.19
C LEU A 22 3.06 -11.64 -5.87
N SER A 23 4.32 -12.08 -5.96
CA SER A 23 5.20 -12.03 -4.80
C SER A 23 5.66 -10.61 -4.53
N TYR A 24 6.00 -10.27 -3.29
CA TYR A 24 6.58 -8.96 -2.97
C TYR A 24 7.87 -8.68 -3.75
N ARG A 25 8.67 -9.71 -4.04
CA ARG A 25 9.86 -9.56 -4.86
C ARG A 25 9.51 -9.13 -6.29
N THR A 26 8.54 -9.83 -6.89
CA THR A 26 7.99 -9.50 -8.21
C THR A 26 7.45 -8.07 -8.26
N VAL A 27 6.63 -7.67 -7.30
CA VAL A 27 6.08 -6.30 -7.23
C VAL A 27 7.20 -5.26 -7.11
N ALA A 28 8.21 -5.51 -6.28
CA ALA A 28 9.33 -4.59 -6.10
C ALA A 28 10.12 -4.41 -7.41
N GLU A 29 10.43 -5.52 -8.10
CA GLU A 29 11.14 -5.53 -9.37
C GLU A 29 10.33 -4.82 -10.47
N GLU A 30 9.07 -5.19 -10.66
CA GLU A 30 8.23 -4.60 -11.72
C GLU A 30 7.87 -3.13 -11.46
N ALA A 31 7.71 -2.72 -10.19
CA ALA A 31 7.50 -1.32 -9.82
C ALA A 31 8.81 -0.49 -9.79
N GLY A 32 9.97 -1.13 -9.94
CA GLY A 32 11.27 -0.46 -9.93
C GLY A 32 11.63 0.16 -8.57
N ILE A 33 11.23 -0.46 -7.46
CA ILE A 33 11.56 -0.06 -6.08
C ILE A 33 12.30 -1.18 -5.35
N SER A 34 13.00 -0.86 -4.27
CA SER A 34 13.66 -1.91 -3.48
C SER A 34 12.64 -2.74 -2.69
N LEU A 35 12.94 -4.02 -2.48
CA LEU A 35 12.11 -4.92 -1.68
C LEU A 35 11.93 -4.39 -0.24
N SER A 36 12.96 -3.75 0.31
CA SER A 36 12.91 -3.10 1.63
C SER A 36 11.87 -1.99 1.67
N VAL A 37 11.84 -1.11 0.66
CA VAL A 37 10.82 -0.04 0.55
C VAL A 37 9.43 -0.67 0.47
N LEU A 38 9.22 -1.65 -0.41
CA LEU A 38 7.92 -2.33 -0.53
C LEU A 38 7.47 -2.96 0.79
N THR A 39 8.39 -3.60 1.51
CA THR A 39 8.11 -4.23 2.82
C THR A 39 7.70 -3.19 3.86
N ASP A 40 8.33 -2.01 3.85
CA ASP A 40 7.99 -0.92 4.75
C ASP A 40 6.61 -0.33 4.46
N TYR A 41 6.25 -0.17 3.19
CA TYR A 41 4.90 0.23 2.80
C TYR A 41 3.87 -0.82 3.24
N THR A 42 4.04 -2.09 2.85
CA THR A 42 3.07 -3.16 3.19
C THR A 42 2.92 -3.40 4.70
N SER A 43 3.94 -3.07 5.49
CA SER A 43 3.94 -3.18 6.96
C SER A 43 3.51 -1.90 7.69
N GLN A 44 3.13 -0.84 6.97
CA GLN A 44 2.78 0.47 7.54
C GLN A 44 3.91 1.08 8.40
N ARG A 45 5.18 0.82 8.06
CA ARG A 45 6.35 1.34 8.81
C ARG A 45 6.98 2.58 8.17
N VAL A 46 6.49 2.99 7.00
CA VAL A 46 6.95 4.17 6.27
C VAL A 46 6.83 5.41 7.14
N ARG A 47 7.94 6.13 7.29
CA ARG A 47 7.97 7.40 8.04
C ARG A 47 8.00 8.64 7.15
N ARG A 48 8.41 8.47 5.89
CA ARG A 48 8.53 9.54 4.89
C ARG A 48 8.12 8.97 3.55
N PHE A 49 7.32 9.74 2.82
CA PHE A 49 6.89 9.39 1.48
C PHE A 49 7.66 10.27 0.49
N ASP A 50 8.49 9.63 -0.33
CA ASP A 50 9.25 10.32 -1.38
C ASP A 50 8.47 10.28 -2.70
N THR A 51 8.42 11.42 -3.39
CA THR A 51 7.68 11.59 -4.65
C THR A 51 8.03 10.53 -5.69
N ILE A 52 9.32 10.23 -5.84
CA ILE A 52 9.81 9.21 -6.79
C ILE A 52 9.22 7.83 -6.48
N THR A 53 9.10 7.47 -5.20
CA THR A 53 8.51 6.18 -4.80
C THR A 53 7.01 6.17 -5.06
N LEU A 54 6.32 7.27 -4.75
CA LEU A 54 4.89 7.40 -5.03
C LEU A 54 4.59 7.36 -6.52
N GLU A 55 5.36 8.06 -7.37
CA GLU A 55 5.22 8.02 -8.83
C GLU A 55 5.36 6.60 -9.36
N LYS A 56 6.43 5.89 -8.95
CA LYS A 56 6.66 4.50 -9.36
C LYS A 56 5.53 3.56 -8.97
N LEU A 57 5.04 3.67 -7.74
CA LEU A 57 3.92 2.87 -7.26
C LEU A 57 2.63 3.22 -8.02
N CYS A 58 2.32 4.51 -8.17
CA CYS A 58 1.12 4.97 -8.87
C CYS A 58 1.14 4.55 -10.35
N GLN A 59 2.28 4.65 -11.01
CA GLN A 59 2.46 4.19 -12.40
C GLN A 59 2.29 2.68 -12.51
N TYR A 60 2.88 1.90 -11.60
CA TYR A 60 2.79 0.45 -11.63
C TYR A 60 1.39 -0.08 -11.33
N PHE A 61 0.67 0.52 -10.38
CA PHE A 61 -0.69 0.13 -10.00
C PHE A 61 -1.78 0.85 -10.81
N GLU A 62 -1.40 1.78 -11.69
CA GLU A 62 -2.31 2.63 -12.47
C GLU A 62 -3.34 3.34 -11.57
N CYS A 63 -2.87 3.90 -10.45
CA CYS A 63 -3.71 4.53 -9.42
C CYS A 63 -3.28 5.99 -9.15
N GLN A 64 -4.12 6.75 -8.47
CA GLN A 64 -3.77 8.08 -7.96
C GLN A 64 -3.13 7.97 -6.56
N PRO A 65 -2.35 8.97 -6.12
CA PRO A 65 -1.80 8.99 -4.76
C PRO A 65 -2.88 8.93 -3.68
N GLY A 66 -4.09 9.43 -3.95
CA GLY A 66 -5.24 9.33 -3.04
C GLY A 66 -5.83 7.92 -2.92
N ASP A 67 -5.61 7.04 -3.91
CA ASP A 67 -5.97 5.63 -3.82
C ASP A 67 -4.93 4.85 -2.99
N LEU A 68 -3.66 5.28 -3.07
CA LEU A 68 -2.55 4.67 -2.36
C LEU A 68 -2.48 5.09 -0.89
N LEU A 69 -2.77 6.35 -0.57
CA LEU A 69 -2.62 6.94 0.76
C LEU A 69 -3.96 7.31 1.37
N GLU A 70 -4.11 7.07 2.67
CA GLU A 70 -5.31 7.41 3.43
C GLU A 70 -4.94 8.08 4.75
N TYR A 71 -5.64 9.17 5.06
CA TYR A 71 -5.62 9.76 6.38
C TYR A 71 -6.70 9.13 7.26
N SER A 72 -6.30 8.49 8.35
CA SER A 72 -7.19 7.86 9.33
C SER A 72 -6.84 8.39 10.73
N PRO A 73 -7.57 9.42 11.21
CA PRO A 73 -7.32 10.02 12.53
C PRO A 73 -7.68 9.07 13.69
N ASP A 74 -8.46 8.03 13.42
CA ASP A 74 -9.06 7.13 14.42
C ASP A 74 -8.17 5.94 14.81
N ASP A 75 -7.02 5.72 14.15
CA ASP A 75 -6.18 4.55 14.46
C ASP A 75 -5.35 4.70 15.75
N ASP A 76 -5.42 5.85 16.39
CA ASP A 76 -4.92 6.08 17.77
C ASP A 76 -6.01 5.80 18.82
N LEU A 77 -7.27 5.59 18.41
CA LEU A 77 -8.34 5.14 19.29
C LEU A 77 -8.38 3.60 19.28
N PRO A 78 -8.54 2.94 20.44
CA PRO A 78 -8.66 1.50 20.50
C PRO A 78 -9.86 1.08 19.63
N LYS A 79 -9.60 0.26 18.61
CA LYS A 79 -10.63 -0.33 17.75
C LYS A 79 -11.59 -1.15 18.62
N THR A 80 -12.64 -0.53 19.12
CA THR A 80 -13.79 -1.27 19.63
C THR A 80 -14.38 -1.97 18.42
N LYS A 81 -14.26 -3.31 18.41
CA LYS A 81 -14.94 -4.18 17.45
C LYS A 81 -16.37 -3.68 17.27
N LYS A 82 -16.77 -3.39 16.03
CA LYS A 82 -18.16 -3.03 15.70
C LYS A 82 -19.08 -4.15 16.23
N PRO A 83 -20.23 -3.83 16.86
CA PRO A 83 -21.07 -4.81 17.52
C PRO A 83 -21.62 -5.82 16.51
N ALA A 84 -21.68 -7.08 16.94
CA ALA A 84 -22.43 -8.11 16.25
C ALA A 84 -23.88 -7.67 16.10
N LYS A 85 -24.39 -7.64 14.86
CA LYS A 85 -25.81 -7.79 14.58
C LYS A 85 -26.00 -8.41 13.21
#